data_AF-A0AAU8EP03-F1
#
_entry.id   AF-A0AAU8EP03-F1
#
_cell.length_a   1.000
_cell.length_b   1.000
_cell.length_c   1.000
_cell.angle_alpha   90.00
_cell.angle_beta   90.00
_cell.angle_gamma   90.00
#
_symmetry.space_group_name_H-M   'P 1'
#
loop_
_entity.id
_entity.type
_entity.pdbx_description
1 polymer ?
#
loop_
_entity_poly.entity_id
_entity_poly.type
_entity_poly.pdbx_seq_one_letter_code
_entity_poly.pdbx_strand_id
1 'polypeptide(L)'
;MPRLRSIACLAVLLSGLLPVTGCARVCPAIGWNNSVTVALAGDTRNVAWVQLCTPDACSRATERPTPQPVSPSPTTTPTGANGLGFPPGGGPAVHRIAVEKVGADTWRFSFDMDSPGSATVRALDAVGGTLAEEKVQLNWQRIGGTAECGGPSTAAPVTLAVSP
;
A
#
# COMPACT_ATOMS: atom_id res chain seq x y z
N MET A 1 52.95 61.03 26.36
CA MET A 1 52.44 61.15 24.97
C MET A 1 53.57 60.71 24.06
N PRO A 2 53.50 59.50 23.48
CA PRO A 2 52.73 59.25 22.27
C PRO A 2 51.75 58.07 22.41
N ARG A 3 50.82 58.01 21.46
CA ARG A 3 49.58 57.23 21.50
C ARG A 3 49.79 55.85 20.88
N LEU A 4 49.66 54.78 21.67
CA LEU A 4 49.49 53.44 21.11
C LEU A 4 47.98 53.15 21.04
N ARG A 5 47.43 53.39 19.86
CA ARG A 5 46.02 53.17 19.53
C ARG A 5 45.75 51.67 19.48
N SER A 6 44.81 51.23 20.30
CA SER A 6 44.15 49.92 20.21
C SER A 6 43.70 49.67 18.77
N ILE A 7 44.35 48.75 18.07
CA ILE A 7 43.86 48.21 16.80
C ILE A 7 43.30 46.84 17.11
N ALA A 8 41.97 46.79 17.01
CA ALA A 8 41.11 45.69 17.32
C ALA A 8 41.47 44.42 16.53
N CYS A 9 41.33 43.28 17.21
CA CYS A 9 41.25 41.96 16.63
C CYS A 9 40.24 41.95 15.47
N LEU A 10 40.72 41.96 14.22
CA LEU A 10 39.90 41.62 13.08
C LEU A 10 40.15 40.14 12.75
N ALA A 11 39.61 39.26 13.59
CA ALA A 11 39.39 37.88 13.20
C ALA A 11 38.31 37.91 12.11
N VAL A 12 38.76 37.91 10.84
CA VAL A 12 37.86 37.72 9.71
C VAL A 12 37.33 36.29 9.84
N LEU A 13 36.15 36.18 10.45
CA LEU A 13 35.30 35.00 10.41
C LEU A 13 35.04 34.71 8.93
N LEU A 14 35.79 33.76 8.40
CA LEU A 14 35.51 33.13 7.12
C LEU A 14 34.22 32.32 7.34
N SER A 15 33.08 32.99 7.22
CA SER A 15 31.76 32.37 7.22
C SER A 15 31.70 31.41 6.03
N GLY A 16 32.08 30.16 6.27
CA GLY A 16 31.99 29.10 5.29
C GLY A 16 30.54 28.99 4.85
N LEU A 17 30.27 29.36 3.60
CA LEU A 17 29.10 28.88 2.87
C LEU A 17 29.28 27.38 2.73
N LEU A 18 28.81 26.62 3.72
CA LEU A 18 28.52 25.21 3.56
C LEU A 18 27.28 25.15 2.66
N PRO A 19 27.37 24.70 1.40
CA PRO A 19 26.17 24.34 0.67
C PRO A 19 25.56 23.18 1.46
N VAL A 20 24.48 23.47 2.18
CA VAL A 20 23.62 22.42 2.74
C VAL A 20 22.94 21.80 1.52
N THR A 21 23.63 20.88 0.84
CA THR A 21 23.01 19.97 -0.10
C THR A 21 22.10 19.08 0.73
N GLY A 22 20.91 19.60 1.06
CA GLY A 22 19.83 18.79 1.56
C GLY A 22 19.52 17.78 0.48
N CYS A 23 19.91 16.53 0.67
CA CYS A 23 19.40 15.44 -0.15
C CYS A 23 17.88 15.47 0.00
N ALA A 24 17.18 16.02 -1.00
CA ALA A 24 15.73 15.91 -1.07
C ALA A 24 15.41 14.42 -1.08
N ARG A 25 14.75 13.93 -0.03
CA ARG A 25 14.34 12.53 0.06
C ARG A 25 13.17 12.34 -0.90
N VAL A 26 13.48 11.96 -2.12
CA VAL A 26 12.49 11.55 -3.12
C VAL A 26 12.04 10.13 -2.84
N CYS A 27 10.74 9.93 -2.70
CA CYS A 27 10.16 8.60 -2.56
C CYS A 27 10.16 7.92 -3.93
N PRO A 28 10.78 6.74 -4.08
CA PRO A 28 10.70 6.02 -5.33
C PRO A 28 9.23 5.68 -5.62
N ALA A 29 8.80 5.81 -6.88
CA ALA A 29 7.44 5.47 -7.32
C ALA A 29 7.26 3.94 -7.42
N ILE A 30 7.55 3.22 -6.33
CA ILE A 30 7.31 1.78 -6.20
C ILE A 30 5.96 1.63 -5.51
N GLY A 31 5.00 0.99 -6.19
CA GLY A 31 3.72 0.64 -5.58
C GLY A 31 3.90 -0.40 -4.47
N TRP A 32 3.06 -0.32 -3.44
CA TRP A 32 3.00 -1.31 -2.37
C TRP A 32 1.56 -1.79 -2.20
N ASN A 33 1.42 -2.97 -1.60
CA ASN A 33 0.14 -3.57 -1.30
C ASN A 33 -0.06 -3.63 0.20
N ASN A 34 -1.27 -3.30 0.62
CA ASN A 34 -1.75 -3.54 1.97
C ASN A 34 -2.48 -4.87 1.99
N SER A 35 -2.44 -5.62 3.09
CA SER A 35 -3.12 -6.91 3.18
C SER A 35 -3.89 -7.14 4.48
N VAL A 36 -5.01 -7.86 4.39
CA VAL A 36 -5.71 -8.44 5.53
C VAL A 36 -5.85 -9.96 5.33
N THR A 37 -5.79 -10.71 6.43
CA THR A 37 -6.08 -12.14 6.42
C THR A 37 -7.45 -12.38 7.04
N VAL A 38 -8.26 -13.19 6.37
CA VAL A 38 -9.55 -13.68 6.87
C VAL A 38 -9.44 -15.18 7.11
N ALA A 39 -9.73 -15.62 8.32
CA ALA A 39 -9.87 -17.02 8.68
C ALA A 39 -11.34 -17.34 8.95
N LEU A 40 -11.78 -18.51 8.53
CA LEU A 40 -13.12 -19.03 8.88
C LEU A 40 -13.02 -19.89 10.14
N ALA A 41 -14.06 -19.82 10.97
CA ALA A 41 -14.25 -20.68 12.14
C ALA A 41 -15.62 -21.35 12.07
N GLY A 42 -15.76 -22.58 12.60
CA GLY A 42 -17.03 -23.32 12.58
C GLY A 42 -17.10 -24.39 11.47
N ASP A 43 -18.29 -24.65 10.91
CA ASP A 43 -18.47 -25.65 9.85
C ASP A 43 -18.26 -25.02 8.46
N THR A 44 -17.07 -25.21 7.89
CA THR A 44 -16.67 -24.60 6.62
C THR A 44 -16.85 -25.51 5.41
N ARG A 45 -17.42 -26.71 5.57
CA ARG A 45 -17.48 -27.74 4.52
C ARG A 45 -18.22 -27.29 3.26
N ASN A 46 -19.21 -26.42 3.42
CA ASN A 46 -20.01 -25.89 2.33
C ASN A 46 -19.47 -24.57 1.77
N VAL A 47 -18.40 -24.01 2.36
CA VAL A 47 -17.81 -22.76 1.89
C VAL A 47 -16.91 -23.02 0.69
N ALA A 48 -17.30 -22.47 -0.46
CA ALA A 48 -16.50 -22.54 -1.68
C ALA A 48 -15.52 -21.36 -1.80
N TRP A 49 -15.90 -20.19 -1.31
CA TRP A 49 -15.16 -18.95 -1.51
C TRP A 49 -15.48 -17.90 -0.43
N VAL A 50 -14.53 -17.00 -0.14
CA VAL A 50 -14.72 -15.87 0.78
C VAL A 50 -14.62 -14.57 0.00
N GLN A 51 -15.67 -13.75 0.06
CA GLN A 51 -15.70 -12.42 -0.54
C GLN A 51 -15.44 -11.34 0.51
N LEU A 52 -14.66 -10.33 0.14
CA LEU A 52 -14.50 -9.10 0.91
C LEU A 52 -14.97 -7.92 0.07
N CYS A 53 -15.87 -7.11 0.63
CA CYS A 53 -16.39 -5.88 0.03
C CYS A 53 -16.02 -4.67 0.88
N THR A 54 -15.43 -3.66 0.25
CA THR A 54 -15.33 -2.30 0.79
C THR A 54 -16.55 -1.50 0.32
N PRO A 55 -16.73 -0.24 0.78
CA PRO A 55 -17.77 0.63 0.24
C PRO A 55 -17.66 0.84 -1.29
N ASP A 56 -16.45 0.74 -1.84
CA ASP A 56 -16.16 1.10 -3.23
C ASP A 56 -16.04 -0.11 -4.17
N ALA A 57 -15.71 -1.30 -3.65
CA ALA A 57 -15.46 -2.49 -4.47
C ALA A 57 -15.66 -3.81 -3.70
N CYS A 58 -15.89 -4.90 -4.45
CA CYS A 58 -15.90 -6.26 -3.91
C CYS A 58 -14.87 -7.13 -4.64
N SER A 59 -14.14 -7.94 -3.89
CA SER A 59 -13.23 -8.96 -4.41
C SER A 59 -13.99 -10.00 -5.24
N ARG A 60 -13.34 -10.54 -6.27
CA ARG A 60 -13.88 -11.60 -7.13
C ARG A 60 -12.95 -12.81 -7.14
N ALA A 61 -13.52 -14.01 -7.22
CA ALA A 61 -12.75 -15.26 -7.17
C ALA A 61 -11.68 -15.39 -8.29
N THR A 62 -11.87 -14.72 -9.43
CA THR A 62 -10.93 -14.72 -10.57
C THR A 62 -9.76 -13.74 -10.40
N GLU A 63 -9.75 -12.91 -9.35
CA GLU A 63 -8.68 -11.94 -9.09
C GLU A 63 -7.48 -12.58 -8.39
N ARG A 64 -6.86 -13.59 -9.02
CA ARG A 64 -5.50 -13.97 -8.66
C ARG A 64 -4.55 -12.91 -9.25
N PRO A 65 -3.57 -12.38 -8.50
CA PRO A 65 -2.46 -11.67 -9.12
C PRO A 65 -1.76 -12.66 -10.07
N THR A 66 -1.97 -12.51 -11.38
CA THR A 66 -1.05 -13.11 -12.34
C THR A 66 0.31 -12.53 -12.00
N PRO A 67 1.36 -13.33 -11.73
CA PRO A 67 2.71 -12.80 -11.65
C PRO A 67 2.94 -12.05 -12.96
N GLN A 68 2.98 -10.71 -12.91
CA GLN A 68 3.43 -9.97 -14.07
C GLN A 68 4.85 -10.48 -14.32
N PRO A 69 5.18 -10.92 -15.55
CA PRO A 69 6.58 -11.08 -15.91
C PRO A 69 7.26 -9.78 -15.48
N VAL A 70 8.32 -9.89 -14.67
CA VAL A 70 9.18 -8.75 -14.35
C VAL A 70 9.75 -8.27 -15.68
N SER A 71 9.00 -7.43 -16.37
CA SER A 71 9.48 -6.75 -17.55
C SER A 71 10.64 -5.92 -17.02
N PRO A 72 11.88 -6.15 -17.46
CA PRO A 72 12.99 -5.32 -17.02
C PRO A 72 12.58 -3.88 -17.35
N SER A 73 12.47 -3.03 -16.33
CA SER A 73 12.22 -1.60 -16.52
C SER A 73 13.18 -1.15 -17.62
N PRO A 74 12.71 -0.69 -18.79
CA PRO A 74 13.63 -0.08 -19.71
C PRO A 74 14.22 1.11 -18.96
N THR A 75 15.55 1.11 -18.79
CA THR A 75 16.31 2.30 -18.46
C THR A 75 16.18 3.24 -19.66
N THR A 76 15.00 3.83 -19.82
CA THR A 76 14.76 4.87 -20.81
C THR A 76 14.56 6.14 -20.03
N THR A 77 15.63 6.91 -19.97
CA THR A 77 15.56 8.37 -19.92
C THR A 77 14.37 8.82 -20.78
N PRO A 78 13.43 9.62 -20.26
CA PRO A 78 12.25 10.00 -21.03
C PRO A 78 12.65 10.99 -22.12
N THR A 79 13.00 10.46 -23.29
CA THR A 79 12.98 11.18 -24.56
C THR A 79 11.59 10.98 -25.13
N GLY A 80 10.70 11.95 -24.95
CA GLY A 80 9.43 11.92 -25.67
C GLY A 80 8.30 12.72 -25.05
N ALA A 81 8.45 14.04 -25.04
CA ALA A 81 7.32 14.96 -25.09
C ALA A 81 6.64 14.84 -26.48
N ASN A 82 6.01 13.70 -26.79
CA ASN A 82 5.27 13.53 -28.04
C ASN A 82 3.81 13.87 -27.78
N GLY A 83 3.51 15.15 -27.49
CA GLY A 83 2.25 15.88 -27.75
C GLY A 83 0.88 15.28 -27.42
N LEU A 84 0.77 14.05 -26.89
CA LEU A 84 -0.45 13.29 -26.68
C LEU A 84 -0.77 13.10 -25.18
N GLY A 85 0.01 13.73 -24.31
CA GLY A 85 -0.43 14.06 -22.94
C GLY A 85 -1.01 12.90 -22.13
N PHE A 86 -0.44 11.69 -22.19
CA PHE A 86 -0.72 10.72 -21.15
C PHE A 86 0.24 11.00 -19.98
N PRO A 87 -0.24 11.54 -18.85
CA PRO A 87 0.61 11.66 -17.67
C PRO A 87 1.09 10.25 -17.27
N PRO A 88 2.34 10.10 -16.81
CA PRO A 88 2.79 8.84 -16.22
C PRO A 88 1.88 8.54 -15.02
N GLY A 89 1.08 7.47 -15.11
CA GLY A 89 0.22 6.99 -14.02
C GLY A 89 -1.30 7.24 -14.14
N GLY A 90 -1.82 7.57 -15.32
CA GLY A 90 -3.24 7.93 -15.52
C GLY A 90 -4.16 6.82 -16.05
N GLY A 91 -4.03 5.56 -15.63
CA GLY A 91 -5.12 4.59 -15.83
C GLY A 91 -6.22 4.82 -14.78
N PRO A 92 -7.51 4.52 -15.04
CA PRO A 92 -8.52 4.58 -13.99
C PRO A 92 -8.09 3.70 -12.82
N ALA A 93 -8.03 4.28 -11.61
CA ALA A 93 -7.75 3.58 -10.37
C ALA A 93 -8.94 2.67 -10.04
N VAL A 94 -9.04 1.53 -10.72
CA VAL A 94 -9.90 0.44 -10.29
C VAL A 94 -9.39 -0.02 -8.93
N HIS A 95 -10.19 0.19 -7.88
CA HIS A 95 -9.93 -0.34 -6.55
C HIS A 95 -10.03 -1.86 -6.64
N ARG A 96 -8.92 -2.49 -7.00
CA ARG A 96 -8.83 -3.94 -7.17
C ARG A 96 -8.53 -4.56 -5.82
N ILE A 97 -9.36 -5.51 -5.41
CA ILE A 97 -9.13 -6.30 -4.21
C ILE A 97 -8.64 -7.66 -4.66
N ALA A 98 -7.32 -7.84 -4.67
CA ALA A 98 -6.72 -9.12 -5.03
C ALA A 98 -6.97 -10.13 -3.90
N VAL A 99 -7.19 -11.39 -4.27
CA VAL A 99 -7.50 -12.44 -3.32
C VAL A 99 -6.67 -13.69 -3.57
N GLU A 100 -6.24 -14.30 -2.48
CA GLU A 100 -5.49 -15.54 -2.50
C GLU A 100 -5.97 -16.45 -1.38
N LYS A 101 -6.27 -17.72 -1.70
CA LYS A 101 -6.49 -18.74 -0.69
C LYS A 101 -5.13 -19.23 -0.20
N VAL A 102 -4.76 -18.88 1.04
CA VAL A 102 -3.43 -19.15 1.63
C VAL A 102 -3.44 -20.35 2.59
N GLY A 103 -4.62 -20.85 2.96
CA GLY A 103 -4.81 -22.04 3.79
C GLY A 103 -6.15 -22.73 3.50
N ALA A 104 -6.45 -23.82 4.21
CA ALA A 104 -7.70 -24.57 4.02
C ALA A 104 -8.94 -23.67 4.25
N ASP A 105 -8.90 -22.89 5.32
CA ASP A 105 -9.95 -21.99 5.78
C ASP A 105 -9.45 -20.54 5.90
N THR A 106 -8.43 -20.18 5.12
CA THR A 106 -7.77 -18.87 5.24
C THR A 106 -7.53 -18.22 3.89
N TRP A 107 -7.97 -16.97 3.76
CA TRP A 107 -7.84 -16.13 2.58
C TRP A 107 -7.07 -14.85 2.93
N ARG A 108 -6.21 -14.42 2.02
CA ARG A 108 -5.52 -13.13 2.09
C ARG A 108 -6.10 -12.21 1.02
N PHE A 109 -6.52 -11.03 1.43
CA PHE A 109 -6.97 -9.96 0.55
C PHE A 109 -5.90 -8.87 0.52
N SER A 110 -5.59 -8.37 -0.67
CA SER A 110 -4.59 -7.32 -0.90
C SER A 110 -5.20 -6.14 -1.64
N PHE A 111 -4.82 -4.94 -1.22
CA PHE A 111 -5.30 -3.66 -1.74
C PHE A 111 -4.11 -2.86 -2.25
N ASP A 112 -4.20 -2.35 -3.48
CA ASP A 112 -3.14 -1.55 -4.09
C ASP A 112 -3.11 -0.16 -3.47
N MET A 113 -2.11 0.10 -2.61
CA MET A 113 -1.89 1.36 -1.86
C MET A 113 -3.08 1.91 -1.06
N ASP A 114 -4.21 1.19 -1.00
CA ASP A 114 -5.43 1.55 -0.28
C ASP A 114 -5.53 0.81 1.06
N SER A 115 -6.12 1.46 2.07
CA SER A 115 -6.29 0.93 3.42
C SER A 115 -7.71 1.24 3.91
N PRO A 116 -8.73 0.52 3.40
CA PRO A 116 -10.12 0.79 3.72
C PRO A 116 -10.37 0.64 5.22
N GLY A 117 -11.16 1.54 5.82
CA GLY A 117 -11.43 1.51 7.26
C GLY A 117 -12.40 0.40 7.69
N SER A 118 -13.28 -0.03 6.79
CA SER A 118 -14.23 -1.11 7.06
C SER A 118 -14.47 -1.96 5.83
N ALA A 119 -14.88 -3.21 6.05
CA ALA A 119 -15.27 -4.13 5.00
C ALA A 119 -16.42 -5.03 5.46
N THR A 120 -17.16 -5.58 4.51
CA THR A 120 -18.08 -6.70 4.74
C THR A 120 -17.43 -7.96 4.21
N VAL A 121 -17.31 -8.97 5.05
CA VAL A 121 -16.75 -10.28 4.71
C VAL A 121 -17.89 -11.28 4.61
N ARG A 122 -17.90 -12.10 3.56
CA ARG A 122 -18.93 -13.11 3.30
C ARG A 122 -18.28 -14.45 3.00
N ALA A 123 -18.74 -15.50 3.66
CA ALA A 123 -18.48 -16.89 3.26
C ALA A 123 -19.58 -17.31 2.28
N LEU A 124 -19.20 -17.72 1.09
CA LEU A 124 -20.11 -18.08 0.00
C LEU A 124 -20.01 -19.56 -0.34
N ASP A 125 -21.14 -20.19 -0.66
CA ASP A 125 -21.21 -21.54 -1.20
C ASP A 125 -20.80 -21.59 -2.69
N ALA A 126 -20.81 -22.79 -3.29
CA ALA A 126 -20.38 -23.02 -4.67
C ALA A 126 -21.27 -22.33 -5.73
N VAL A 127 -22.51 -21.96 -5.38
CA VAL A 127 -23.44 -21.26 -6.26
C VAL A 127 -23.50 -19.74 -5.98
N GLY A 128 -22.74 -19.27 -4.99
CA GLY A 128 -22.67 -17.87 -4.57
C GLY A 128 -23.65 -17.48 -3.45
N GLY A 129 -24.35 -18.43 -2.85
CA GLY A 129 -25.19 -18.23 -1.68
C GLY A 129 -24.37 -17.84 -0.45
N THR A 130 -24.88 -16.93 0.38
CA THR A 130 -24.18 -16.46 1.58
C THR A 130 -24.45 -17.37 2.77
N LEU A 131 -23.40 -18.01 3.28
CA LEU A 131 -23.43 -18.89 4.46
C LEU A 131 -23.16 -18.11 5.76
N ALA A 132 -22.30 -17.11 5.69
CA ALA A 132 -22.02 -16.20 6.79
C ALA A 132 -21.65 -14.82 6.26
N GLU A 133 -21.98 -13.78 7.00
CA GLU A 133 -21.66 -12.40 6.67
C GLU A 133 -21.38 -11.59 7.92
N GLU A 134 -20.33 -10.79 7.89
CA GLU A 134 -20.02 -9.86 8.96
C GLU A 134 -19.41 -8.56 8.43
N LYS A 135 -19.82 -7.44 9.00
CA LYS A 135 -19.18 -6.13 8.77
C LYS A 135 -18.11 -5.91 9.83
N VAL A 136 -16.88 -5.68 9.39
CA VAL A 136 -15.69 -5.58 10.23
C VAL A 136 -14.99 -4.24 10.04
N GLN A 137 -14.30 -3.79 11.09
CA GLN A 137 -13.38 -2.65 11.01
C GLN A 137 -11.97 -3.18 10.74
N LEU A 138 -11.26 -2.54 9.82
CA LEU A 138 -9.90 -2.93 9.43
C LEU A 138 -8.90 -1.99 10.07
N ASN A 139 -8.19 -2.49 11.08
CA ASN A 139 -7.19 -1.74 11.82
C ASN A 139 -5.80 -2.02 11.23
N TRP A 140 -5.27 -1.05 10.49
CA TRP A 140 -4.02 -1.17 9.73
C TRP A 140 -2.78 -0.80 10.56
N GLN A 141 -1.76 -1.65 10.49
CA GLN A 141 -0.42 -1.39 11.02
C GLN A 141 0.60 -1.34 9.88
N ARG A 142 1.38 -0.27 9.81
CA ARG A 142 2.48 -0.16 8.84
C ARG A 142 3.59 -1.15 9.19
N ILE A 143 4.02 -1.94 8.20
CA ILE A 143 5.06 -2.98 8.36
C ILE A 143 6.32 -2.71 7.52
N GLY A 144 6.32 -1.66 6.71
CA GLY A 144 7.48 -1.24 5.93
C GLY A 144 7.36 0.17 5.40
N GLY A 145 8.44 0.65 4.77
CA GLY A 145 8.55 2.02 4.26
C GLY A 145 8.82 3.05 5.36
N THR A 146 8.48 4.31 5.10
CA THR A 146 8.70 5.42 6.06
C THR A 146 7.42 6.24 6.24
N ALA A 147 7.40 7.13 7.23
CA ALA A 147 6.27 8.03 7.43
C ALA A 147 6.08 8.97 6.23
N GLU A 148 7.20 9.44 5.66
CA GLU A 148 7.24 10.39 4.55
C GLU A 148 6.85 9.75 3.22
N CYS A 149 7.25 8.50 2.99
CA CYS A 149 7.05 7.82 1.71
C CYS A 149 5.89 6.82 1.69
N GLY A 150 5.23 6.62 2.83
CA GLY A 150 4.27 5.54 2.96
C GLY A 150 4.96 4.17 2.90
N GLY A 151 4.21 3.15 2.50
CA GLY A 151 4.66 1.77 2.50
C GLY A 151 3.59 0.78 2.95
N PRO A 152 3.88 -0.52 2.84
CA PRO A 152 2.93 -1.59 3.07
C PRO A 152 2.44 -1.60 4.51
N SER A 153 1.16 -1.93 4.65
CA SER A 153 0.48 -2.09 5.92
C SER A 153 -0.27 -3.42 5.96
N THR A 154 -0.45 -3.96 7.15
CA THR A 154 -1.23 -5.17 7.41
C THR A 154 -2.35 -4.85 8.39
N ALA A 155 -3.57 -5.24 8.07
CA ALA A 155 -4.67 -5.15 9.02
C ALA A 155 -4.64 -6.33 9.99
N ALA A 156 -5.18 -6.12 11.20
CA ALA A 156 -5.42 -7.20 12.13
C ALA A 156 -6.21 -8.35 11.45
N PRO A 157 -5.87 -9.64 11.73
CA PRO A 157 -6.61 -10.76 11.17
C PRO A 157 -8.09 -10.71 11.54
N VAL A 158 -8.95 -11.08 10.60
CA VAL A 158 -10.40 -11.19 10.77
C VAL A 158 -10.78 -12.65 10.89
N THR A 159 -11.63 -12.98 11.86
CA THR A 159 -12.23 -14.31 11.98
C THR A 159 -13.71 -14.20 11.66
N LEU A 160 -14.20 -14.96 10.66
CA LEU A 160 -15.62 -15.04 10.32
C LEU A 160 -16.17 -16.39 10.82
N ALA A 161 -17.18 -16.34 11.69
CA ALA A 161 -17.85 -17.54 12.18
C ALA A 161 -18.88 -18.03 11.14
N VAL A 162 -18.78 -19.30 10.76
CA VAL A 162 -19.71 -20.00 9.87
C VAL A 162 -20.54 -20.97 10.70
N SER A 163 -21.84 -20.72 10.73
CA SER A 163 -22.81 -21.60 11.39
C SER A 163 -23.39 -22.60 10.38
N PRO A 164 -23.76 -23.82 10.82
CA PRO A 164 -24.35 -24.84 9.96
C PRO A 164 -25.73 -24.49 9.41
#